data_AF-A0A2D8EUI5-F1
#
_entry.id   AF-A0A2D8EUI5-F1
#
_cell.length_a   1.000
_cell.length_b   1.000
_cell.length_c   1.000
_cell.angle_alpha   90.00
_cell.angle_beta   90.00
_cell.angle_gamma   90.00
#
_symmetry.space_group_name_H-M   'P 1'
#
loop_
_entity.id
_entity.type
_entity.pdbx_description
1 polymer ?
#
loop_
_entity_poly.entity_id
_entity_poly.type
_entity_poly.pdbx_seq_one_letter_code
_entity_poly.pdbx_strand_id
1 'polypeptide(L)'
;MAKPRGKGTLHNWFKKEKWVDISAPKKGGGYEKCGRKSAKKSKRGYPKCVPQAKANRMTKAQIKSAVKRKRANPMKKVKTFVKKKTNGTKKKT
;
A
#
# COMPACT_ATOMS: atom_id res chain seq x y z
N MET A 1 -20.03 16.33 17.33
CA MET A 1 -18.63 16.75 17.06
C MET A 1 -18.49 17.22 15.61
N ALA A 2 -18.48 18.53 15.36
CA ALA A 2 -18.33 19.08 14.02
C ALA A 2 -16.93 18.76 13.46
N LYS A 3 -16.88 18.16 12.27
CA LYS A 3 -15.63 17.74 11.62
C LYS A 3 -14.93 18.98 11.05
N PRO A 4 -13.65 19.25 11.39
CA PRO A 4 -12.98 20.47 10.94
C PRO A 4 -12.85 20.46 9.41
N ARG A 5 -13.45 21.45 8.75
CA ARG A 5 -13.55 21.55 7.28
C ARG A 5 -12.42 22.38 6.63
N GLY A 6 -11.40 22.76 7.40
CA GLY A 6 -10.29 23.61 6.94
C GLY A 6 -9.34 22.93 5.93
N LYS A 7 -8.75 23.73 5.03
CA LYS A 7 -7.77 23.33 3.99
C LYS A 7 -6.41 22.88 4.57
N GLY A 8 -6.39 22.08 5.63
CA GLY A 8 -5.17 21.55 6.25
C GLY A 8 -5.40 20.28 7.08
N THR A 9 -6.62 19.78 7.13
CA THR A 9 -6.94 18.61 7.97
C THR A 9 -6.53 17.30 7.32
N LEU A 10 -6.19 16.31 8.15
CA LEU A 10 -5.86 14.93 7.73
C LEU A 10 -6.90 14.36 6.74
N HIS A 11 -8.16 14.72 6.92
CA HIS A 11 -9.25 14.31 6.04
C HIS A 11 -9.12 14.87 4.62
N ASN A 12 -8.70 16.12 4.49
CA ASN A 12 -8.44 16.74 3.18
C ASN A 12 -7.19 16.18 2.53
N TRP A 13 -6.14 15.91 3.31
CA TRP A 13 -4.94 15.22 2.79
C TRP A 13 -5.28 13.82 2.23
N PHE A 14 -6.06 13.02 2.97
CA PHE A 14 -6.47 11.69 2.53
C PHE A 14 -7.39 11.71 1.30
N LYS A 15 -8.25 12.73 1.17
CA LYS A 15 -9.08 12.95 -0.02
C LYS A 15 -8.25 13.37 -1.24
N LYS A 16 -7.31 14.29 -1.07
CA LYS A 16 -6.44 14.81 -2.14
C LYS A 16 -5.59 13.70 -2.75
N GLU A 17 -5.01 12.84 -1.92
CA GLU A 17 -4.14 11.74 -2.39
C GLU A 17 -4.89 10.53 -2.98
N LYS A 18 -6.23 10.55 -2.97
CA LYS A 18 -7.11 9.51 -3.54
C LYS A 18 -6.67 8.10 -3.13
N TRP A 19 -6.60 7.83 -1.83
CA TRP A 19 -6.10 6.55 -1.32
C TRP A 19 -6.89 5.34 -1.85
N VAL A 20 -6.18 4.29 -2.26
CA VAL A 20 -6.74 3.06 -2.82
C VAL A 20 -6.26 1.82 -2.09
N ASP A 21 -7.08 0.77 -2.13
CA ASP A 21 -6.81 -0.54 -1.56
C ASP A 21 -6.25 -1.50 -2.61
N ILE A 22 -4.94 -1.71 -2.58
CA ILE A 22 -4.24 -2.61 -3.52
C ILE A 22 -4.62 -4.08 -3.38
N SER A 23 -5.37 -4.45 -2.35
CA SER A 23 -5.89 -5.81 -2.17
C SER A 23 -7.23 -6.07 -2.85
N ALA A 24 -7.85 -5.03 -3.43
CA ALA A 24 -9.14 -5.10 -4.12
C ALA A 24 -9.01 -4.52 -5.55
N PRO A 25 -8.46 -5.30 -6.50
CA PRO A 25 -8.40 -4.90 -7.90
C PRO A 25 -9.81 -4.87 -8.52
N LYS A 26 -10.04 -3.93 -9.42
CA LYS A 26 -11.30 -3.80 -10.17
C LYS A 26 -11.25 -4.56 -11.49
N LYS A 27 -12.42 -5.03 -11.93
CA LYS A 27 -12.61 -5.45 -13.34
C LYS A 27 -12.53 -4.19 -14.19
N GLY A 28 -11.52 -4.09 -15.07
CA GLY A 28 -11.20 -2.87 -15.83
C GLY A 28 -9.93 -2.14 -15.38
N GLY A 29 -9.22 -2.66 -14.37
CA GLY A 29 -7.96 -2.09 -13.92
C GLY A 29 -8.10 -1.10 -12.76
N GLY A 30 -6.95 -0.78 -12.14
CA GLY A 30 -6.93 0.01 -10.91
C GLY A 30 -7.50 -0.73 -9.69
N TYR A 31 -7.79 0.06 -8.65
CA TYR A 31 -8.11 -0.45 -7.31
C TYR A 31 -9.32 0.25 -6.71
N GLU A 32 -10.00 -0.42 -5.79
CA GLU A 32 -11.08 0.14 -4.99
C GLU A 32 -10.60 1.26 -4.06
N LYS A 33 -11.50 2.19 -3.74
CA LYS A 33 -11.21 3.26 -2.78
C LYS A 33 -10.86 2.66 -1.40
N CYS A 34 -9.81 3.18 -0.79
CA CYS A 34 -9.46 2.85 0.59
C CYS A 34 -10.51 3.42 1.56
N GLY A 35 -10.75 2.73 2.67
CA GLY A 35 -11.68 3.18 3.72
C GLY A 35 -13.16 2.86 3.45
N ARG A 36 -13.46 2.01 2.46
CA ARG A 36 -14.83 1.54 2.19
C ARG A 36 -15.41 0.80 3.41
N LYS A 37 -16.68 1.06 3.73
CA LYS A 37 -17.38 0.40 4.85
C LYS A 37 -17.43 -1.13 4.69
N SER A 38 -17.55 -1.61 3.45
CA SER A 38 -17.56 -3.03 3.11
C SER A 38 -16.24 -3.76 3.42
N ALA A 39 -15.11 -3.06 3.51
CA ALA A 39 -13.84 -3.68 3.88
C ALA A 39 -13.77 -4.03 5.37
N LYS A 40 -14.45 -3.26 6.24
CA LYS A 40 -14.42 -3.48 7.69
C LYS A 40 -14.99 -4.84 8.11
N LYS A 41 -16.04 -5.30 7.43
CA LYS A 41 -16.69 -6.60 7.70
C LYS A 41 -16.13 -7.73 6.84
N SER A 42 -15.10 -7.47 6.03
CA SER A 42 -14.60 -8.49 5.10
C SER A 42 -13.71 -9.50 5.82
N LYS A 43 -13.83 -10.79 5.47
CA LYS A 43 -12.90 -11.85 5.91
C LYS A 43 -11.42 -11.56 5.57
N ARG A 44 -11.17 -10.61 4.66
CA ARG A 44 -9.82 -10.20 4.22
C ARG A 44 -9.16 -9.17 5.17
N GLY A 45 -9.87 -8.73 6.22
CA GLY A 45 -9.37 -7.81 7.25
C GLY A 45 -9.23 -6.36 6.78
N TYR A 46 -8.30 -5.62 7.40
CA TYR A 46 -8.10 -4.20 7.11
C TYR A 46 -7.57 -3.97 5.68
N PRO A 47 -8.15 -3.01 4.92
CA PRO A 47 -7.74 -2.74 3.55
C PRO A 47 -6.26 -2.32 3.47
N LYS A 48 -5.57 -2.75 2.42
CA LYS A 48 -4.13 -2.48 2.27
C LYS A 48 -3.98 -1.19 1.49
N CYS A 49 -4.08 -0.08 2.21
CA CYS A 49 -4.17 1.23 1.60
C CYS A 49 -2.81 1.84 1.23
N VAL A 50 -2.78 2.53 0.08
CA VAL A 50 -1.67 3.36 -0.42
C VAL A 50 -2.23 4.54 -1.23
N PRO A 51 -1.51 5.66 -1.37
CA PRO A 51 -1.89 6.74 -2.28
C PRO A 51 -2.00 6.26 -3.73
N GLN A 52 -2.96 6.77 -4.50
CA GLN A 52 -3.15 6.38 -5.91
C GLN A 52 -1.87 6.58 -6.73
N ALA A 53 -1.19 7.72 -6.53
CA ALA A 53 0.05 8.04 -7.23
C ALA A 53 1.13 6.96 -7.01
N LYS A 54 1.19 6.38 -5.79
CA LYS A 54 2.11 5.29 -5.50
C LYS A 54 1.64 3.97 -6.10
N ALA A 55 0.34 3.67 -6.06
CA ALA A 55 -0.21 2.47 -6.67
C ALA A 55 0.06 2.41 -8.18
N ASN A 56 -0.10 3.54 -8.88
CA ASN A 56 0.18 3.66 -10.32
C ASN A 56 1.66 3.42 -10.67
N ARG A 57 2.58 3.78 -9.76
CA ARG A 57 4.02 3.55 -9.93
C ARG A 57 4.46 2.13 -9.57
N MET A 58 3.62 1.34 -8.92
CA MET A 58 3.99 -0.02 -8.53
C MET A 58 3.67 -1.02 -9.64
N THR A 59 4.61 -1.91 -9.93
CA THR A 59 4.37 -3.04 -10.82
C THR A 59 3.49 -4.10 -10.15
N LYS A 60 2.85 -4.97 -10.95
CA LYS A 60 2.02 -6.09 -10.43
C LYS A 60 2.77 -6.95 -9.41
N ALA A 61 4.06 -7.23 -9.65
CA ALA A 61 4.91 -7.99 -8.75
C ALA A 61 5.17 -7.26 -7.42
N GLN A 62 5.43 -5.95 -7.48
CA GLN A 62 5.61 -5.11 -6.30
C GLN A 62 4.33 -5.04 -5.47
N ILE A 63 3.17 -4.94 -6.12
CA ILE A 63 1.86 -4.92 -5.45
C ILE A 63 1.60 -6.26 -4.75
N LYS A 64 1.81 -7.38 -5.45
CA LYS A 64 1.67 -8.73 -4.85
C LYS A 64 2.58 -8.90 -3.63
N SER A 65 3.83 -8.44 -3.72
CA SER A 65 4.78 -8.44 -2.60
C SER A 65 4.31 -7.54 -1.45
N ALA A 66 3.84 -6.33 -1.74
CA ALA A 66 3.31 -5.41 -0.73
C ALA A 66 2.09 -5.97 0.00
N VAL A 67 1.14 -6.58 -0.73
CA VAL A 67 -0.03 -7.23 -0.13
C VAL A 67 0.40 -8.43 0.72
N LYS A 68 1.29 -9.30 0.23
CA LYS A 68 1.80 -10.45 0.99
C LYS A 68 2.44 -10.01 2.30
N ARG A 69 3.30 -8.99 2.27
CA ARG A 69 3.95 -8.43 3.46
C ARG A 69 2.94 -7.88 4.47
N LYS A 70 2.01 -7.04 4.00
CA LYS A 70 0.97 -6.44 4.85
C LYS A 70 -0.04 -7.46 5.41
N ARG A 71 -0.09 -8.68 4.86
CA ARG A 71 -0.88 -9.80 5.39
C ARG A 71 -0.09 -10.64 6.40
N ALA A 72 1.18 -10.92 6.12
CA ALA A 72 1.99 -11.82 6.93
C ALA A 72 2.42 -11.23 8.28
N ASN A 73 2.89 -9.98 8.30
CA ASN A 73 3.28 -9.32 9.55
C ASN A 73 3.40 -7.79 9.35
N PRO A 74 2.46 -6.97 9.85
CA PRO A 74 2.43 -5.53 9.59
C PRO A 74 3.56 -4.74 10.28
N MET A 75 4.26 -5.31 11.28
CA MET A 75 5.20 -4.58 12.14
C MET A 75 6.69 -4.95 11.97
N LYS A 76 7.03 -6.14 11.47
CA LYS A 76 8.45 -6.54 11.35
C LYS A 76 9.12 -5.90 10.11
N LYS A 77 10.20 -5.14 10.32
CA LYS A 77 11.11 -4.67 9.25
C LYS A 77 11.65 -5.88 8.50
N VAL A 78 11.48 -5.92 7.18
CA VAL A 78 11.85 -7.09 6.36
C VAL A 78 13.37 -7.13 6.14
N LYS A 79 13.96 -8.32 6.18
CA LYS A 79 15.38 -8.58 5.85
C LYS A 79 15.82 -8.06 4.47
N THR A 80 14.92 -7.64 3.58
CA THR A 80 15.29 -7.03 2.29
C THR A 80 15.98 -5.67 2.41
N PHE A 81 15.70 -4.89 3.47
CA PHE A 81 16.50 -3.68 3.78
C PHE A 81 17.85 -4.03 4.41
N VAL A 82 17.91 -5.15 5.15
CA VAL A 82 19.12 -5.62 5.85
C VAL A 82 20.07 -6.36 4.90
N LYS A 83 19.56 -6.94 3.81
CA LYS A 83 20.31 -7.79 2.88
C LYS A 83 20.68 -7.06 1.58
N LYS A 84 21.09 -5.79 1.67
CA LYS A 84 21.99 -5.25 0.64
C LYS A 84 23.37 -5.82 0.95
N LYS A 85 23.57 -7.11 0.64
CA LYS A 85 24.94 -7.63 0.47
C LYS A 85 25.51 -6.84 -0.69
N THR A 86 26.55 -6.06 -0.43
CA THR A 86 27.46 -5.57 -1.44
C THR A 86 27.80 -6.74 -2.36
N ASN A 87 27.39 -6.64 -3.63
CA ASN A 87 27.90 -7.55 -4.65
C ASN A 87 29.36 -7.14 -4.87
N GLY A 88 30.25 -7.68 -4.02
CA GLY A 88 31.68 -7.71 -4.28
C GLY A 88 31.88 -8.48 -5.57
N THR A 89 32.32 -7.77 -6.59
CA THR A 89 32.81 -8.23 -7.89
C THR A 89 33.44 -9.62 -7.82
N LYS A 90 32.89 -10.58 -8.57
CA LYS A 90 33.63 -11.77 -8.99
C LYS A 90 34.79 -11.29 -9.87
N LYS A 91 36.02 -11.25 -9.34
CA LYS A 91 37.21 -11.12 -10.17
C LYS A 91 37.46 -12.50 -10.78
N LYS A 92 37.31 -12.58 -12.10
CA LYS A 92 37.84 -13.68 -12.92
C LYS A 92 39.37 -13.60 -12.85
N THR A 93 40.00 -14.66 -12.35
CA THR A 93 41.27 -15.27 -12.81
C THR A 93 41.36 -16.60 -12.08
#